data_AF-A0A2D9LS01-F1
#
_entry.id   AF-A0A2D9LS01-F1
#
_cell.length_a   1.000
_cell.length_b   1.000
_cell.length_c   1.000
_cell.angle_alpha   90.00
_cell.angle_beta   90.00
_cell.angle_gamma   90.00
#
_symmetry.space_group_name_H-M   'P 1'
#
loop_
_entity.id
_entity.type
_entity.pdbx_description
1 polymer ?
#
loop_
_entity_poly.entity_id
_entity_poly.type
_entity_poly.pdbx_seq_one_letter_code
_entity_poly.pdbx_strand_id
1 'polypeptide(L)' 'MRLGDSKIRLHDLRHFHASILIQEGSSPVMISRRLGHSSPSMTLDTYGHLMPGWQREAAESFAGAMRRIS' A
#
# COMPACT_ATOMS: atom_id res chain seq x y z
N MET A 1 -26.28 -3.30 -20.97
CA MET A 1 -24.93 -2.99 -20.44
C MET A 1 -23.97 -3.99 -21.06
N ARG A 2 -23.17 -3.58 -22.05
CA ARG A 2 -22.20 -4.48 -22.68
C ARG A 2 -21.09 -4.75 -21.66
N LEU A 3 -21.08 -5.95 -21.07
CA LEU A 3 -19.90 -6.53 -20.44
C LEU A 3 -18.95 -6.95 -21.58
N GLY A 4 -18.41 -5.96 -22.29
CA GLY A 4 -17.58 -6.15 -23.47
C GLY A 4 -16.11 -5.91 -23.12
N ASP A 5 -15.27 -6.90 -23.41
CA ASP A 5 -13.82 -6.76 -23.58
C ASP A 5 -13.01 -6.19 -22.41
N SER A 6 -12.87 -6.97 -21.34
CA SER A 6 -11.72 -6.77 -20.46
C SER A 6 -11.25 -8.12 -19.94
N LYS A 7 -10.30 -8.71 -20.67
CA LYS A 7 -9.43 -9.75 -20.11
C LYS A 7 -8.85 -9.16 -18.84
N ILE A 8 -9.30 -9.60 -17.66
CA ILE A 8 -8.61 -9.30 -16.40
C ILE A 8 -7.18 -9.73 -16.63
N ARG A 9 -6.27 -8.75 -16.77
CA ARG A 9 -4.87 -9.05 -17.04
C ARG A 9 -4.27 -9.47 -15.71
N LEU A 10 -3.23 -10.31 -15.75
CA LEU A 10 -2.43 -10.61 -14.55
C LEU A 10 -1.94 -9.33 -13.85
N HIS A 11 -1.83 -8.23 -14.60
CA HIS A 11 -1.53 -6.90 -14.10
C HIS A 11 -2.63 -6.33 -13.16
N ASP A 12 -3.91 -6.56 -13.45
CA ASP A 12 -5.02 -6.09 -12.63
C ASP A 12 -5.07 -6.84 -11.29
N LEU A 13 -4.74 -8.14 -11.30
CA LEU A 13 -4.58 -8.93 -10.08
C LEU A 13 -3.39 -8.45 -9.24
N ARG A 14 -2.28 -8.07 -9.89
CA ARG A 14 -1.12 -7.46 -9.21
C ARG A 14 -1.52 -6.15 -8.52
N HIS A 15 -2.31 -5.30 -9.17
CA HIS A 15 -2.81 -4.05 -8.58
C HIS A 15 -3.78 -4.30 -7.42
N PHE A 16 -4.70 -5.24 -7.58
CA PHE A 16 -5.63 -5.64 -6.52
C PHE A 16 -4.87 -6.16 -5.28
N HIS A 17 -3.91 -7.04 -5.49
CA HIS A 17 -3.06 -7.59 -4.43
C HIS A 17 -2.28 -6.51 -3.68
N ALA A 18 -1.66 -5.57 -4.41
CA ALA A 18 -0.95 -4.45 -3.80
C ALA A 18 -1.89 -3.55 -2.97
N SER A 19 -3.07 -3.26 -3.50
CA SER A 19 -4.07 -2.40 -2.85
C SER A 19 -4.58 -2.98 -1.53
N ILE A 20 -4.78 -4.30 -1.46
CA ILE A 20 -5.15 -4.97 -0.20
C ILE A 20 -4.01 -4.85 0.83
N LEU A 21 -2.77 -5.15 0.44
CA LEU A 21 -1.65 -5.11 1.38
C LEU A 21 -1.44 -3.72 1.96
N ILE A 22 -1.65 -2.66 1.17
CA ILE A 22 -1.57 -1.28 1.65
C ILE A 22 -2.70 -0.97 2.63
N GLN A 23 -3.92 -1.42 2.36
CA GLN A 23 -5.01 -1.23 3.32
C GLN A 23 -4.77 -1.95 4.65
N GLU A 24 -4.12 -3.11 4.63
CA GLU A 24 -3.71 -3.86 5.82
C GLU A 24 -2.47 -3.27 6.53
N GLY A 25 -1.99 -2.09 6.13
CA GLY A 25 -0.86 -1.43 6.78
C GLY A 25 0.52 -2.03 6.45
N SER A 26 0.62 -2.86 5.41
CA SER A 26 1.90 -3.48 5.05
C SER A 26 2.91 -2.46 4.52
N SER A 27 4.15 -2.55 4.98
CA SER A 27 5.23 -1.65 4.54
C SER A 27 5.40 -1.62 3.01
N PRO A 28 5.45 -0.42 2.39
CA PRO A 28 5.66 -0.27 0.93
C PRO A 28 6.93 -0.97 0.42
N VAL A 29 7.97 -1.09 1.24
CA VAL A 29 9.20 -1.82 0.91
C VAL A 29 8.95 -3.32 0.80
N MET A 30 8.15 -3.88 1.71
CA MET A 30 7.77 -5.29 1.67
C MET A 30 6.91 -5.58 0.44
N ILE A 31 5.93 -4.73 0.16
CA ILE A 31 5.05 -4.85 -1.01
C ILE A 31 5.89 -4.77 -2.29
N SER A 32 6.80 -3.79 -2.39
CA SER A 32 7.73 -3.65 -3.51
C SER A 32 8.53 -4.93 -3.77
N ARG A 33 9.11 -5.53 -2.71
CA ARG A 33 9.87 -6.79 -2.83
C ARG A 33 8.97 -7.95 -3.25
N ARG A 34 7.77 -8.05 -2.67
CA ARG A 34 6.79 -9.09 -3.00
C ARG A 34 6.31 -9.01 -4.45
N LEU A 35 6.21 -7.80 -4.99
CA LEU A 35 5.87 -7.54 -6.38
C LEU A 35 7.09 -7.63 -7.31
N GLY A 36 8.31 -7.73 -6.79
CA GLY A 36 9.52 -7.73 -7.60
C GLY A 36 9.79 -6.39 -8.31
N HIS A 37 9.35 -5.28 -7.72
CA HIS A 37 9.73 -3.95 -8.22
C HIS A 37 11.21 -3.69 -7.93
N SER A 38 11.90 -3.10 -8.91
CA SER A 38 13.32 -2.75 -8.80
C SER A 38 13.61 -1.69 -7.74
N SER A 39 12.59 -0.88 -7.39
CA SER A 39 12.68 0.12 -6.34
C SER A 39 11.37 0.27 -5.56
N PRO A 40 11.42 0.45 -4.23
CA PRO A 40 10.26 0.83 -3.41
C PRO A 40 9.55 2.09 -3.89
N SER A 41 10.29 3.04 -4.50
CA SER A 41 9.71 4.27 -5.04
C SER A 41 8.61 3.98 -6.05
N MET A 42 8.76 2.97 -6.91
CA MET A 42 7.72 2.60 -7.88
C MET A 42 6.39 2.22 -7.22
N THR A 43 6.47 1.55 -6.06
CA THR A 43 5.29 1.16 -5.28
C THR A 43 4.64 2.37 -4.64
N LEU A 44 5.45 3.31 -4.11
CA LEU A 44 4.97 4.56 -3.53
C LEU A 44 4.37 5.49 -4.59
N ASP A 45 4.99 5.59 -5.77
CA ASP A 45 4.50 6.41 -6.87
C ASP A 45 3.15 5.89 -7.39
N THR A 46 2.99 4.56 -7.43
CA THR A 46 1.75 3.92 -7.91
C THR A 46 0.63 3.97 -6.87
N TYR A 47 0.93 3.70 -5.60
CA TYR A 47 -0.10 3.46 -4.58
C TYR A 47 -0.06 4.41 -3.38
N GLY A 48 0.84 5.39 -3.34
CA GLY A 48 0.99 6.32 -2.21
C GLY A 48 -0.30 7.07 -1.87
N HIS A 49 -1.16 7.29 -2.86
CA HIS A 49 -2.48 7.91 -2.69
C HIS A 49 -3.48 7.02 -1.93
N LEU A 50 -3.23 5.72 -1.79
CA LEU A 50 -4.04 4.78 -0.99
C LEU A 50 -3.62 4.73 0.48
N MET A 51 -2.67 5.56 0.90
CA MET A 51 -2.19 5.67 2.28
C MET A 51 -2.77 6.88 3.07
N PRO A 52 -3.96 7.46 2.77
CA PRO A 52 -4.48 8.56 3.57
C PRO A 52 -4.81 8.05 4.97
N GLY A 53 -4.35 8.76 5.99
CA GLY A 53 -4.54 8.37 7.39
C GLY A 53 -3.31 7.73 8.04
N TRP A 54 -2.35 7.21 7.27
CA TRP A 54 -1.10 6.66 7.83
C TRP A 54 -0.27 7.71 8.56
N GLN A 55 -0.28 8.97 8.09
CA GLN A 55 0.39 10.08 8.78
C GLN A 55 -0.22 10.34 10.16
N ARG A 56 -1.55 10.28 10.26
CA ARG A 56 -2.27 10.45 11.52
C ARG A 56 -2.02 9.27 12.45
N GLU A 57 -2.11 8.04 11.95
CA GLU A 57 -1.84 6.83 12.71
C GLU A 57 -0.38 6.79 13.19
N ALA A 58 0.57 7.19 12.36
CA ALA A 58 1.98 7.32 12.74
C ALA A 58 2.17 8.34 13.86
N ALA A 59 1.50 9.49 13.79
CA ALA A 59 1.53 10.50 14.84
C ALA A 59 0.91 10.00 16.16
N GLU A 60 -0.22 9.30 16.09
CA GLU A 60 -0.89 8.71 17.26
C GLU A 60 -0.04 7.60 17.90
N SER A 61 0.56 6.73 17.09
CA SER A 61 1.48 5.68 17.52
C SER A 61 2.72 6.26 18.18
N PHE A 62 3.32 7.29 17.58
CA PHE A 62 4.45 8.02 18.16
C PHE A 62 4.08 8.66 19.51
N ALA A 63 2.95 9.37 19.58
CA ALA A 63 2.48 9.96 20.83
C ALA A 63 2.24 8.90 21.91
N GLY A 64 1.68 7.73 21.54
CA GLY A 64 1.53 6.59 22.43
C GLY A 64 2.85 6.01 22.93
N ALA A 65 3.84 5.89 22.05
CA ALA A 65 5.18 5.43 22.43
C ALA A 65 5.85 6.40 23.41
N MET A 66 5.76 7.72 23.16
CA MET A 66 6.30 8.74 24.05
C MET A 66 5.69 8.71 25.46
N ARG A 67 4.37 8.48 25.57
CA ARG A 67 3.68 8.35 26.87
C ARG A 67 4.10 7.13 27.69
N ARG A 68 4.70 6.10 27.07
CA ARG A 68 5.18 4.90 27.78
C ARG A 68 6.59 5.06 28.34
N ILE A 69 7.35 6.03 27.84
CA ILE A 69 8.76 6.27 28.19
C ILE A 69 8.87 7.38 29.26
N SER A 70 7.87 8.26 29.34
CA SER A 70 7.70 9.21 30.44
C SER A 70 7.01 8.57 31.63
#